data_AF-A0A381WXW1-F1
#
_entry.id   AF-A0A381WXW1-F1
#
_cell.length_a   1.000
_cell.length_b   1.000
_cell.length_c   1.000
_cell.angle_alpha   90.00
_cell.angle_beta   90.00
_cell.angle_gamma   90.00
#
_symmetry.space_group_name_H-M   'P 1'
#
loop_
_entity.id
_entity.type
_entity.pdbx_description
1 polymer ?
#
loop_
_entity_poly.entity_id
_entity_poly.type
_entity_poly.pdbx_seq_one_letter_code
_entity_poly.pdbx_strand_id
1 'polypeptide(L)' 'MAELGETDLLERLGESKEELFNLRFQLVTGQLENHSRIGRVKKEVARLLTELRAREIDAAENAAVVEEVAD' A
#
# COMPACT_ATOMS: atom_id res chain seq x y z
N MET A 1 4.08 3.56 9.91
CA MET A 1 3.49 2.40 9.22
C MET A 1 3.72 1.11 9.99
N ALA A 2 4.87 0.93 10.66
CA ALA A 2 5.18 -0.24 11.48
C ALA A 2 4.19 -0.56 12.63
N GLU A 3 3.39 0.41 13.09
CA GLU A 3 2.39 0.20 14.14
C GLU A 3 0.98 -0.18 13.63
N LEU A 4 0.73 -0.17 12.31
CA LEU A 4 -0.58 -0.51 11.75
C LEU A 4 -0.75 -2.02 11.60
N GLY A 5 -1.93 -2.52 11.97
CA GLY A 5 -2.32 -3.91 11.71
C GLY A 5 -2.44 -4.16 10.20
N GLU A 6 -2.38 -5.43 9.80
CA GLU A 6 -2.52 -5.81 8.38
C GLU A 6 -3.84 -5.33 7.78
N THR A 7 -4.93 -5.45 8.53
CA THR A 7 -6.25 -4.93 8.15
C THR A 7 -6.23 -3.43 7.89
N ASP A 8 -5.59 -2.65 8.78
CA ASP A 8 -5.52 -1.19 8.64
C ASP A 8 -4.66 -0.78 7.43
N LEU A 9 -3.64 -1.55 7.09
CA LEU A 9 -2.83 -1.33 5.89
C LEU A 9 -3.64 -1.59 4.62
N LEU A 10 -4.45 -2.64 4.60
CA LEU A 10 -5.34 -2.96 3.48
C LEU A 10 -6.44 -1.90 3.31
N GLU A 11 -7.02 -1.42 4.41
CA GLU A 11 -8.02 -0.35 4.41
C GLU A 11 -7.42 0.94 3.84
N ARG A 12 -6.29 1.41 4.38
CA ARG A 12 -5.58 2.60 3.87
C ARG A 12 -5.15 2.47 2.42
N LEU A 13 -4.80 1.26 1.98
CA LEU A 13 -4.46 0.99 0.58
C LEU A 13 -5.69 1.15 -0.31
N GLY A 14 -6.85 0.69 0.15
CA GLY A 14 -8.14 0.89 -0.52
C GLY A 14 -8.47 2.37 -0.66
N GLU A 15 -8.45 3.11 0.45
CA GLU A 15 -8.70 4.56 0.49
C GLU A 15 -7.75 5.34 -0.44
N SER A 16 -6.45 5.04 -0.38
CA SER A 16 -5.44 5.71 -1.21
C SER A 16 -5.64 5.43 -2.71
N LYS A 17 -6.10 4.23 -3.07
CA LYS A 17 -6.41 3.88 -4.47
C LYS A 17 -7.67 4.58 -4.95
N GLU A 18 -8.70 4.66 -4.13
CA GLU A 18 -9.93 5.41 -4.43
C GLU A 18 -9.63 6.90 -4.61
N GLU A 19 -8.84 7.48 -3.71
CA GLU A 19 -8.41 8.87 -3.83
C GLU A 19 -7.63 9.09 -5.14
N LEU A 20 -6.68 8.21 -5.46
CA LEU A 20 -5.92 8.31 -6.70
C LEU A 20 -6.83 8.22 -7.95
N PHE A 21 -7.86 7.38 -7.92
CA PHE A 21 -8.85 7.29 -8.98
C PHE A 21 -9.61 8.62 -9.15
N ASN A 22 -10.12 9.17 -8.04
CA ASN A 22 -10.85 10.44 -8.03
C ASN A 22 -9.98 11.60 -8.53
N LEU A 23 -8.72 11.68 -8.09
CA LEU A 23 -7.78 12.71 -8.55
C LEU A 23 -7.46 12.57 -10.05
N ARG A 24 -7.36 11.35 -10.57
CA ARG A 24 -7.19 11.12 -12.02
C ARG A 24 -8.43 11.52 -12.79
N PHE A 25 -9.62 11.27 -12.26
CA PHE A 25 -10.86 11.73 -12.88
C PHE A 25 -10.92 13.26 -12.93
N GLN A 26 -10.65 13.93 -11.81
CA GLN A 26 -10.57 15.40 -11.73
C GLN A 26 -9.51 15.98 -12.67
N LEU A 27 -8.37 15.30 -12.84
CA LEU A 27 -7.34 15.71 -13.78
C LEU A 27 -7.86 15.72 -15.22
N VAL A 28 -8.62 14.67 -15.60
CA VAL A 28 -9.18 14.53 -16.94
C VAL A 28 -10.31 15.54 -17.18
N THR A 29 -11.14 15.83 -16.18
CA THR A 29 -12.20 16.83 -16.28
C THR A 29 -11.68 18.28 -16.20
N GLY A 30 -10.39 18.47 -15.91
CA GLY A 30 -9.79 19.79 -15.76
C GLY A 30 -10.18 20.53 -14.48
N GLN A 31 -10.74 19.83 -13.49
CA GLN A 31 -11.22 20.39 -12.22
C GLN A 31 -10.23 20.13 -11.07
N LEU A 32 -9.03 19.64 -11.36
CA LEU A 32 -8.03 19.34 -10.34
C LEU A 32 -7.35 20.62 -9.85
N GLU A 33 -7.56 20.96 -8.58
CA GLU A 33 -6.91 22.13 -7.95
C GLU A 33 -5.46 21.85 -7.56
N ASN A 34 -5.15 20.64 -7.08
CA ASN A 34 -3.83 20.31 -6.53
C ASN A 34 -3.15 19.13 -7.25
N HIS A 35 -2.37 19.44 -8.29
CA HIS A 35 -1.60 18.45 -9.06
C HIS A 35 -0.53 17.71 -8.22
N SER A 36 0.00 18.34 -7.17
CA SER A 36 1.03 17.71 -6.32
C SER A 36 0.48 16.52 -5.52
N ARG A 37 -0.84 16.52 -5.25
CA ARG A 37 -1.49 15.46 -4.47
C ARG A 37 -1.40 14.10 -5.18
N ILE A 38 -1.55 14.05 -6.49
CA ILE A 38 -1.41 12.81 -7.28
C ILE A 38 -0.05 12.14 -7.01
N GLY A 39 1.04 12.92 -7.03
CA GLY A 39 2.38 12.40 -6.77
C GLY A 39 2.55 11.86 -5.34
N ARG A 40 1.90 12.49 -4.36
CA ARG A 40 1.93 12.05 -2.95
C ARG A 40 1.14 10.75 -2.77
N VAL A 41 -0.09 10.68 -3.26
CA VAL A 41 -0.96 9.49 -3.14
C VAL A 41 -0.35 8.30 -3.89
N LYS A 42 0.27 8.51 -5.06
CA LYS A 42 1.02 7.44 -5.75
C LYS A 42 2.14 6.85 -4.87
N LYS A 43 2.91 7.72 -4.19
CA LYS A 43 3.98 7.28 -3.28
C LYS A 43 3.41 6.57 -2.05
N GLU A 44 2.26 7.00 -1.55
CA GLU A 44 1.56 6.36 -0.44
C GLU A 44 1.10 4.95 -0.80
N VAL A 45 0.43 4.77 -1.94
CA VAL A 45 0.07 3.45 -2.47
C VAL A 45 1.30 2.55 -2.62
N ALA A 46 2.40 3.06 -3.18
CA ALA A 46 3.62 2.28 -3.35
C ALA A 46 4.23 1.84 -2.00
N ARG A 47 4.24 2.73 -0.99
CA ARG A 47 4.73 2.41 0.35
C ARG A 47 3.88 1.34 1.03
N LEU A 48 2.56 1.46 0.96
CA LEU A 48 1.63 0.48 1.53
C LEU A 48 1.80 -0.90 0.89
N LEU A 49 1.91 -0.96 -0.44
CA LEU A 49 2.18 -2.21 -1.15
C LEU A 49 3.54 -2.81 -0.78
N THR A 50 4.56 -1.98 -0.60
CA THR A 50 5.90 -2.44 -0.22
C THR A 50 5.89 -3.04 1.19
N GLU A 51 5.21 -2.40 2.13
CA GLU A 51 5.06 -2.89 3.51
C GLU A 51 4.30 -4.22 3.54
N LEU A 52 3.17 -4.33 2.84
CA LEU A 52 2.42 -5.58 2.74
C LEU A 52 3.30 -6.69 2.16
N ARG A 53 4.06 -6.39 1.10
CA ARG A 53 4.95 -7.37 0.48
C ARG A 53 6.11 -7.77 1.39
N ALA A 54 6.67 -6.83 2.16
CA ALA A 54 7.71 -7.13 3.14
C ALA A 54 7.18 -8.11 4.20
N ARG A 55 5.98 -7.87 4.73
CA ARG A 55 5.32 -8.77 5.70
C ARG A 55 5.05 -10.16 5.11
N GLU A 56 4.61 -10.23 3.85
CA GLU A 56 4.44 -11.52 3.15
C GLU A 56 5.76 -12.29 3.01
N ILE A 57 6.86 -11.60 2.67
CA ILE A 57 8.20 -12.20 2.55
C ILE A 57 8.67 -12.68 3.91
N ASP A 58 8.59 -11.85 4.95
CA ASP A 58 8.98 -12.21 6.32
C ASP A 58 8.18 -13.43 6.81
N ALA A 59 6.87 -13.48 6.53
CA ALA A 59 6.02 -14.62 6.89
C ALA A 59 6.45 -15.91 6.15
N ALA A 60 6.79 -15.81 4.87
CA ALA A 60 7.26 -16.94 4.07
C ALA A 60 8.64 -17.45 4.50
N GLU A 61 9.58 -16.54 4.81
CA GLU A 61 10.90 -16.89 5.33
C GLU A 61 10.80 -17.56 6.70
N ASN A 62 9.98 -17.02 7.60
CA ASN A 62 9.73 -17.63 8.90
C ASN A 62 9.10 -19.03 8.77
N ALA A 63 8.17 -19.22 7.83
CA ALA A 63 7.58 -20.53 7.57
C ALA A 63 8.62 -21.55 7.07
N ALA A 64 9.52 -21.14 6.16
CA ALA A 64 10.60 -21.99 5.66
C ALA A 64 11.60 -22.38 6.75
N VAL A 65 11.95 -21.44 7.65
CA VAL A 65 12.83 -21.73 8.80
C VAL A 65 12.18 -22.74 9.75
N VAL A 66 10.87 -22.64 9.99
CA VAL A 66 10.15 -23.60 10.84
C VAL A 66 10.14 -25.01 10.24
N GLU A 67 10.07 -25.13 8.92
CA GLU A 67 10.12 -26.42 8.21
C GLU A 67 11.53 -27.04 8.29
N GLU A 68 12.59 -26.25 8.07
CA GLU A 68 13.99 -26.73 8.15
C GLU A 68 14.41 -27.17 9.56
N VAL A 69 13.83 -26.61 10.62
CA VAL A 69 14.10 -27.00 12.02
C VAL A 69 13.31 -28.25 12.44
N ALA A 70 12.29 -28.64 11.68
CA ALA A 70 11.43 -29.78 11.97
C ALA A 70 11.91 -31.10 11.33
N ASP A 71 12.81 -31.04 10.35
CA ASP A 71 13.56 -32.17 9.77
C ASP A 71 14.91 -32.40 10.47
#